data_AF-A0A956SA84-F1
#
_entry.id   AF-A0A956SA84-F1
#
_cell.length_a   1.000
_cell.length_b   1.000
_cell.length_c   1.000
_cell.angle_alpha   90.00
_cell.angle_beta   90.00
_cell.angle_gamma   90.00
#
_symmetry.space_group_name_H-M   'P 1'
#
loop_
_entity.id
_entity.type
_entity.pdbx_description
1 polymer ?
#
loop_
_entity_poly.entity_id
_entity_poly.type
_entity_poly.pdbx_seq_one_letter_code
_entity_poly.pdbx_strand_id
1 'polypeptide(L)'
;MTTPIRTPVQNAGRFRWARHLVLSVLLWITYVIYWRIVLSRGVEGEAAFAIGLLGLFVILQVAFTQAWIAHNRRISRRHASRRTERPQGAALPQHDFLGRVLRVEPGAGDLKSVPLVVVRIEDARNEKRFETGLDHRLPDRERRAG
;
A
#
# COMPACT_ATOMS: atom_id res chain seq x y z
N MET A 1 21.95 29.44 -4.89
CA MET A 1 20.81 29.78 -4.01
C MET A 1 20.06 28.48 -3.72
N THR A 2 20.26 27.89 -2.54
CA THR A 2 19.74 26.57 -2.15
C THR A 2 18.49 26.75 -1.32
N THR A 3 17.33 26.34 -1.86
CA THR A 3 16.05 26.42 -1.15
C THR A 3 16.03 25.35 -0.04
N PRO A 4 15.79 25.71 1.23
CA PRO A 4 15.73 24.71 2.30
C PRO A 4 14.51 23.80 2.12
N ILE A 5 14.75 22.49 2.07
CA ILE A 5 13.70 21.47 2.06
C ILE A 5 12.95 21.55 3.39
N ARG A 6 11.75 22.14 3.38
CA ARG A 6 10.83 22.06 4.52
C ARG A 6 10.35 20.62 4.67
N THR A 7 10.75 19.96 5.76
CA THR A 7 10.18 18.69 6.18
C THR A 7 8.68 18.89 6.47
N PRO A 8 7.78 18.05 5.92
CA PRO A 8 6.37 18.15 6.24
C PRO A 8 6.16 17.90 7.74
N VAL A 9 5.40 18.79 8.36
CA VAL A 9 5.11 18.82 9.79
C VAL A 9 4.42 17.51 10.20
N GLN A 10 5.17 16.64 10.89
CA GLN A 10 4.77 15.30 11.32
C GLN A 10 3.61 15.26 12.34
N ASN A 11 3.18 16.41 12.85
CA ASN A 11 2.29 16.51 14.00
C ASN A 11 0.80 16.28 13.66
N ALA A 12 0.37 16.49 12.41
CA ALA A 12 -1.02 16.29 12.01
C ALA A 12 -1.45 14.79 12.04
N GLY A 13 -0.50 13.85 12.02
CA GLY A 13 -0.79 12.41 12.00
C GLY A 13 -1.23 11.82 13.35
N ARG A 14 -0.72 12.36 14.47
CA ARG A 14 -0.94 11.76 15.81
C ARG A 14 -2.38 11.93 16.27
N PHE A 15 -2.98 13.09 16.05
CA PHE A 15 -4.36 13.37 16.47
C PHE A 15 -5.37 12.54 15.67
N ARG A 16 -5.16 12.40 14.35
CA ARG A 16 -5.99 11.56 13.49
C ARG A 16 -5.92 10.08 13.91
N TRP A 17 -4.73 9.60 14.23
CA TRP A 17 -4.52 8.23 14.73
C TRP A 17 -5.18 7.99 16.09
N ALA A 18 -5.00 8.91 17.04
CA ALA A 18 -5.61 8.81 18.36
C ALA A 18 -7.15 8.80 18.29
N ARG A 19 -7.75 9.69 17.48
CA ARG A 19 -9.21 9.68 17.25
C ARG A 19 -9.69 8.36 16.66
N HIS A 20 -8.95 7.82 15.69
CA HIS A 20 -9.30 6.55 15.06
C HIS A 20 -9.25 5.41 16.08
N LEU A 21 -8.21 5.37 16.91
CA LEU A 21 -8.06 4.37 17.97
C LEU A 21 -9.23 4.43 18.97
N VAL A 22 -9.58 5.62 19.45
CA VAL A 22 -10.71 5.81 20.38
C VAL A 22 -12.02 5.32 19.75
N LEU A 23 -12.29 5.70 18.50
CA LEU A 23 -13.49 5.24 17.78
C LEU A 23 -13.50 3.71 17.61
N SER A 24 -12.37 3.10 17.28
CA SER A 24 -12.26 1.64 17.18
C SER A 24 -12.53 0.95 18.52
N VAL A 25 -12.00 1.47 19.63
CA VAL A 25 -12.25 0.92 20.97
C VAL A 25 -13.72 1.04 21.36
N LEU A 26 -14.33 2.21 21.15
CA LEU A 26 -15.75 2.44 21.45
C LEU A 26 -16.68 1.54 20.62
N LEU A 27 -16.34 1.33 19.34
CA LEU A 27 -17.08 0.43 18.47
C LEU A 27 -17.01 -1.02 18.97
N TRP A 28 -15.82 -1.47 19.39
CA TRP A 28 -15.63 -2.80 19.97
C TRP A 28 -16.42 -3.00 21.27
N ILE A 29 -16.40 -2.02 22.17
CA ILE A 29 -17.18 -2.06 23.42
C ILE A 29 -18.67 -2.18 23.09
N THR A 30 -19.18 -1.32 22.20
CA THR A 30 -20.58 -1.36 21.76
C THR A 30 -20.94 -2.70 21.13
N TYR A 31 -20.07 -3.25 20.30
CA TYR A 31 -20.25 -4.56 19.67
C TYR A 31 -20.37 -5.68 20.72
N VAL A 32 -19.46 -5.72 21.70
CA VAL A 32 -19.50 -6.74 22.78
C VAL A 32 -20.77 -6.61 23.63
N ILE A 33 -21.17 -5.40 23.98
CA ILE A 33 -22.40 -5.15 24.75
C ILE A 33 -23.62 -5.63 23.94
N TYR A 34 -23.70 -5.27 22.67
CA TYR A 34 -24.78 -5.70 21.78
C TYR A 34 -24.87 -7.22 21.72
N TRP A 35 -23.76 -7.91 21.49
CA TRP A 35 -23.73 -9.37 21.44
C TRP A 35 -24.10 -10.02 22.77
N ARG A 36 -23.67 -9.45 23.90
CA ARG A 36 -24.11 -9.90 25.22
C ARG A 36 -25.63 -9.80 25.35
N ILE A 37 -26.23 -8.69 24.92
CA ILE A 37 -27.70 -8.52 24.95
C ILE A 37 -28.38 -9.58 24.08
N VAL A 38 -27.90 -9.76 22.84
CA VAL A 38 -28.43 -10.77 21.90
C VAL A 38 -28.37 -12.17 22.52
N LEU A 39 -27.23 -12.55 23.12
CA LEU A 39 -27.06 -13.85 23.75
C LEU A 39 -27.91 -14.00 25.03
N SER A 40 -28.14 -12.91 25.77
CA SER A 40 -28.90 -12.94 27.03
C SER A 40 -30.42 -13.06 26.85
N ARG A 41 -30.95 -12.77 25.65
CA ARG A 41 -32.41 -12.78 25.39
C ARG A 41 -33.00 -14.18 25.20
N GLY A 42 -32.21 -15.24 25.37
CA GLY A 42 -32.63 -16.61 25.09
C GLY A 42 -32.64 -16.84 23.59
N VAL A 43 -31.60 -17.48 23.09
CA VAL A 43 -31.51 -17.81 21.68
C VAL A 43 -32.29 -19.11 21.49
N GLU A 44 -33.46 -19.04 20.84
CA GLU A 44 -34.20 -20.22 20.40
C GLU A 44 -33.30 -21.14 19.56
N GLY A 45 -33.58 -22.45 19.53
CA GLY A 45 -32.71 -23.43 18.88
C GLY A 45 -32.36 -23.10 17.43
N GLU A 46 -33.31 -22.53 16.68
CA GLU A 46 -33.11 -22.10 15.29
C GLU A 46 -32.16 -20.89 15.17
N ALA A 47 -32.30 -19.92 16.07
CA ALA A 47 -31.41 -18.75 16.11
C ALA A 47 -29.98 -19.13 16.54
N ALA A 48 -29.83 -20.13 17.41
CA ALA A 48 -28.52 -20.60 17.86
C ALA A 48 -27.77 -21.28 16.72
N PHE A 49 -28.49 -22.06 15.91
CA PHE A 49 -27.94 -22.65 14.69
C PHE A 49 -27.50 -21.58 13.69
N ALA A 50 -28.33 -20.56 13.43
CA ALA A 50 -27.97 -19.47 12.51
C ALA A 50 -26.73 -18.69 12.98
N ILE A 51 -26.64 -18.37 14.28
CA ILE A 51 -25.46 -17.72 14.88
C ILE A 51 -24.22 -18.61 14.76
N GLY A 52 -24.36 -19.92 15.02
CA GLY A 52 -23.27 -20.88 14.86
C GLY A 52 -22.77 -20.95 13.41
N LEU A 53 -23.68 -21.00 12.44
CA LEU A 53 -23.35 -21.01 11.02
C LEU A 53 -22.65 -19.71 10.58
N LEU A 54 -23.15 -18.56 11.04
CA LEU A 54 -22.53 -17.25 10.79
C LEU A 54 -21.11 -17.20 11.37
N GLY A 55 -20.95 -17.64 12.63
CA GLY A 55 -19.64 -17.71 13.28
C GLY A 55 -18.66 -18.61 12.53
N LEU A 56 -19.13 -19.78 12.08
CA LEU A 56 -18.34 -20.69 11.25
C LEU A 56 -17.89 -20.04 9.95
N PHE A 57 -18.78 -19.33 9.25
CA PHE A 57 -18.46 -18.61 8.01
C PHE A 57 -17.38 -17.55 8.23
N VAL A 58 -17.48 -16.76 9.30
CA VAL A 58 -16.46 -15.76 9.66
C VAL A 58 -15.11 -16.42 9.93
N ILE A 59 -15.10 -17.52 10.69
CA ILE A 59 -13.86 -18.28 10.97
C ILE A 59 -13.23 -18.78 9.68
N LEU A 60 -14.02 -19.40 8.80
CA LEU A 60 -13.54 -19.91 7.51
C LEU A 60 -13.01 -18.80 6.62
N GLN A 61 -13.68 -17.64 6.56
CA GLN A 61 -13.22 -16.50 5.76
C GLN A 61 -11.88 -15.95 6.27
N VAL A 62 -11.71 -15.83 7.60
CA VAL A 62 -10.45 -15.38 8.21
C VAL A 62 -9.35 -16.42 7.94
N ALA A 63 -9.62 -17.71 8.15
CA ALA A 63 -8.68 -18.78 7.91
C ALA A 63 -8.23 -18.83 6.44
N PHE A 64 -9.17 -18.74 5.49
CA PHE A 64 -8.88 -18.68 4.06
C PHE A 64 -8.01 -17.47 3.71
N THR A 65 -8.34 -16.29 4.24
CA THR A 65 -7.55 -15.06 4.01
C THR A 65 -6.13 -15.21 4.53
N GLN A 66 -5.96 -15.75 5.74
CA GLN A 66 -4.63 -16.00 6.31
C GLN A 66 -3.84 -17.05 5.50
N ALA A 67 -4.50 -18.13 5.07
CA ALA A 67 -3.89 -19.14 4.22
C ALA A 67 -3.44 -18.55 2.88
N TRP A 68 -4.26 -17.70 2.26
CA TRP A 68 -3.95 -16.97 1.04
C TRP A 68 -2.75 -16.03 1.22
N ILE A 69 -2.71 -15.24 2.30
CA ILE A 69 -1.57 -14.38 2.63
C ILE A 69 -0.31 -15.21 2.83
N ALA A 70 -0.39 -16.30 3.59
CA ALA A 70 0.74 -17.20 3.83
C ALA A 70 1.25 -17.84 2.52
N HIS A 71 0.34 -18.28 1.66
CA HIS A 71 0.64 -18.83 0.34
C HIS A 71 1.39 -17.81 -0.53
N ASN A 72 0.87 -16.59 -0.65
CA ASN A 72 1.49 -15.52 -1.42
C ASN A 72 2.84 -15.08 -0.84
N ARG A 73 2.97 -15.01 0.49
CA ARG A 73 4.27 -14.75 1.14
C ARG A 73 5.27 -15.86 0.82
N ARG A 74 4.85 -17.13 0.80
CA ARG A 74 5.71 -18.26 0.44
C ARG A 74 6.18 -18.19 -1.01
N ILE A 75 5.28 -17.91 -1.96
CA ILE A 75 5.61 -17.67 -3.36
C ILE A 75 6.57 -16.47 -3.49
N SER A 76 6.23 -15.35 -2.85
CA SER A 76 7.05 -14.15 -2.89
C SER A 76 8.45 -14.39 -2.34
N ARG A 77 8.63 -15.21 -1.29
CA ARG A 77 9.97 -15.55 -0.77
C ARG A 77 10.74 -16.46 -1.72
N ARG A 78 10.08 -17.45 -2.33
CA ARG A 78 10.69 -18.34 -3.34
C ARG A 78 11.15 -17.57 -4.58
N HIS A 79 10.42 -16.55 -4.98
CA HIS A 79 10.74 -15.70 -6.14
C HIS A 79 11.40 -14.37 -5.75
N ALA A 80 11.68 -14.13 -4.46
CA ALA A 80 12.34 -12.90 -4.00
C ALA A 80 13.73 -12.77 -4.61
N SER A 81 14.48 -13.88 -4.66
CA SER A 81 15.81 -13.92 -5.27
C SER A 81 15.79 -13.54 -6.76
N ARG A 82 14.73 -13.92 -7.49
CA ARG A 82 14.54 -13.55 -8.91
C ARG A 82 14.07 -12.10 -9.12
N ARG A 83 13.56 -11.44 -8.08
CA ARG A 83 13.11 -10.03 -8.17
C ARG A 83 14.25 -9.03 -7.96
N THR A 84 15.28 -9.41 -7.21
CA THR A 84 16.47 -8.57 -7.01
C THR A 84 17.33 -8.54 -8.27
N GLU A 85 17.34 -9.62 -9.05
CA GLU A 85 17.90 -9.69 -10.39
C GLU A 85 16.91 -9.13 -11.41
N ARG A 86 16.59 -7.83 -11.32
CA ARG A 86 16.07 -7.15 -12.51
C ARG A 86 17.21 -7.22 -13.54
N PRO A 87 17.06 -7.88 -14.70
CA PRO A 87 18.17 -8.03 -15.62
C PRO A 87 18.65 -6.63 -16.00
N GLN A 88 19.88 -6.30 -15.61
CA GLN A 88 20.52 -5.07 -16.07
C GLN A 88 20.68 -5.23 -17.59
N GLY A 89 19.78 -4.61 -18.36
CA GLY A 89 19.74 -4.77 -19.81
C GLY A 89 18.62 -5.67 -20.34
N ALA A 90 17.55 -5.94 -19.58
CA ALA A 90 16.32 -6.47 -20.19
C ALA A 90 15.91 -5.52 -21.33
N ALA A 91 15.92 -6.03 -22.56
CA ALA A 91 15.50 -5.26 -23.72
C ALA A 91 14.10 -4.70 -23.46
N LEU A 92 13.92 -3.40 -23.71
CA LEU A 92 12.62 -2.75 -23.59
C LEU A 92 11.62 -3.54 -24.46
N PRO A 93 10.48 -3.97 -23.90
CA PRO A 93 9.46 -4.67 -24.69
C PRO A 93 9.09 -3.79 -25.88
N GLN A 94 9.17 -4.33 -27.10
CA GLN A 94 8.72 -3.63 -28.31
C GLN A 94 7.19 -3.53 -28.37
N HIS A 95 6.49 -4.36 -27.60
CA HIS A 95 5.04 -4.42 -27.53
C HIS A 95 4.56 -4.46 -26.08
N ASP A 96 3.47 -3.75 -25.81
CA ASP A 96 2.70 -3.88 -24.57
C ASP A 96 1.87 -5.19 -24.58
N PHE A 97 1.33 -5.60 -23.43
CA PHE A 97 0.45 -6.77 -23.26
C PHE A 97 -0.82 -6.71 -24.12
N LEU A 98 -1.17 -5.54 -24.65
CA LEU A 98 -2.25 -5.31 -25.61
C LEU A 98 -1.79 -5.33 -27.09
N GLY A 99 -0.54 -5.72 -27.36
CA GLY A 99 0.04 -5.81 -28.71
C GLY A 99 0.45 -4.47 -29.35
N ARG A 100 0.25 -3.34 -28.65
CA ARG A 100 0.61 -2.00 -29.14
C ARG A 100 2.12 -1.84 -29.22
N VAL A 101 2.62 -1.29 -30.33
CA VAL A 101 4.05 -1.01 -30.54
C VAL A 101 4.49 0.13 -29.61
N LEU A 102 5.44 -0.15 -28.73
CA LEU A 102 6.11 0.85 -27.90
C LEU A 102 7.22 1.49 -28.71
N ARG A 103 6.96 2.69 -29.24
CA ARG A 103 8.00 3.48 -29.92
C ARG A 103 8.90 4.13 -28.88
N VAL A 104 10.10 3.59 -28.75
CA VAL A 104 11.18 4.21 -27.97
C VAL A 104 11.81 5.29 -28.84
N GLU A 105 11.61 6.57 -28.52
CA GLU A 105 12.21 7.65 -29.29
C GLU A 105 13.75 7.61 -29.20
N PRO A 106 14.48 7.96 -30.28
CA PRO A 106 15.93 8.08 -30.24
C PRO A 106 16.34 9.16 -29.22
N GLY A 107 17.06 8.75 -28.17
CA GLY A 107 17.36 9.59 -26.99
C GLY A 107 16.85 8.99 -25.68
N ALA A 108 15.90 8.04 -25.74
CA ALA A 108 15.40 7.31 -24.58
C ALA A 108 16.38 6.25 -24.02
N GLY A 109 17.52 6.00 -24.68
CA GLY A 109 18.61 5.18 -24.14
C GLY A 109 19.24 5.77 -22.87
N ASP A 110 19.05 7.07 -22.64
CA ASP A 110 19.53 7.81 -21.47
C ASP A 110 18.43 8.00 -20.39
N LEU A 111 17.37 7.18 -20.41
CA LEU A 111 16.34 7.11 -19.36
C LEU A 111 16.86 6.56 -18.02
N LYS A 112 18.17 6.66 -17.74
CA LYS A 112 18.71 6.52 -16.37
C LYS A 112 18.31 7.69 -15.48
N SER A 113 17.87 8.82 -16.07
CA SER A 113 17.27 9.94 -15.36
C SER A 113 15.84 10.16 -15.82
N VAL A 114 14.90 9.38 -15.29
CA VAL A 114 13.48 9.76 -15.37
C VAL A 114 13.28 10.92 -14.38
N PRO A 115 12.70 12.06 -14.78
CA PRO A 115 12.37 13.13 -13.84
C PRO A 115 11.46 12.57 -12.74
N LEU A 116 11.91 12.66 -11.49
CA LEU A 116 11.12 12.25 -10.34
C LEU A 116 9.88 13.15 -10.28
N VAL A 117 8.74 12.65 -10.76
CA VAL A 117 7.47 13.35 -10.61
C VAL A 117 7.01 13.18 -9.17
N VAL A 118 7.34 14.15 -8.33
CA VAL A 118 6.84 14.22 -6.96
C VAL A 118 5.41 14.75 -7.00
N VAL A 119 4.43 13.84 -6.92
CA VAL A 119 3.02 14.22 -6.82
C VAL A 119 2.75 14.67 -5.38
N ARG A 120 2.68 15.99 -5.17
CA ARG A 120 2.27 16.57 -3.89
C ARG A 120 0.75 16.72 -3.89
N ILE A 121 0.07 15.97 -3.03
CA ILE A 121 -1.37 16.09 -2.81
C ILE A 121 -1.57 17.07 -1.65
N GLU A 122 -1.99 18.32 -1.94
CA GLU A 122 -2.32 19.31 -0.91
C GLU A 122 -3.79 19.16 -0.48
N ASP A 123 -3.94 18.59 0.72
CA ASP A 123 -5.22 18.29 1.36
C ASP A 123 -5.84 19.57 1.96
N ALA A 124 -6.42 20.39 1.09
CA ALA A 124 -7.36 21.44 1.52
C ALA A 124 -8.48 21.69 0.48
N ARG A 125 -8.24 21.42 -0.82
CA ARG A 125 -9.25 21.64 -1.89
C ARG A 125 -9.26 20.58 -3.00
N ASN A 126 -8.54 19.47 -2.85
CA ASN A 126 -8.47 18.42 -3.87
C ASN A 126 -7.88 18.90 -5.23
N GLU A 127 -7.12 19.99 -5.24
CA GLU A 127 -6.39 20.44 -6.43
C GLU A 127 -5.08 19.67 -6.54
N LYS A 128 -4.91 18.95 -7.66
CA LYS A 128 -3.67 18.23 -7.97
C LYS A 128 -2.70 19.19 -8.66
N ARG A 129 -1.66 19.62 -7.94
CA ARG A 129 -0.57 20.39 -8.53
C ARG A 129 0.57 19.44 -8.92
N PHE A 130 0.92 19.43 -10.19
CA PHE A 130 2.05 18.66 -10.71
C PHE A 130 3.24 19.61 -10.84
N GLU A 131 4.28 19.42 -10.02
CA GLU A 131 5.54 20.13 -10.16
C GLU A 131 6.58 19.18 -10.75
N THR A 132 6.93 19.39 -12.01
CA THR A 132 8.02 18.67 -12.67
C THR A 132 9.33 19.36 -12.31
N GLY A 133 9.97 18.92 -11.22
CA GLY A 133 11.29 19.39 -10.81
C GLY A 133 12.37 18.83 -11.74
N LEU A 134 13.05 19.71 -12.48
CA LEU A 134 14.09 19.37 -13.47
C LEU A 134 15.52 19.41 -12.89
N ASP A 135 15.68 19.18 -11.58
CA ASP A 135 16.98 19.35 -10.92
C ASP A 135 17.52 18.04 -10.36
N HIS A 136 18.38 17.38 -11.13
CA HIS A 136 19.19 16.25 -10.71
C HIS A 136 20.68 16.56 -10.92
N ARG A 137 21.24 17.38 -10.02
CA ARG A 137 22.61 17.13 -9.55
C ARG A 137 22.55 16.01 -8.51
N LEU A 138 22.83 14.78 -8.93
CA LEU A 138 23.20 13.69 -8.01
C LEU A 138 24.51 14.10 -7.29
N PRO A 139 24.60 13.96 -5.96
CA PRO A 139 25.86 14.19 -5.26
C PRO A 139 26.88 13.12 -5.68
N ASP A 140 27.97 13.59 -6.28
CA ASP A 140 29.13 12.86 -6.75
C ASP A 140 29.81 12.11 -5.58
N ARG A 141 29.37 10.87 -5.28
CA ARG A 141 29.90 10.04 -4.18
C ARG A 141 30.89 8.96 -4.64
N GLU A 142 31.25 8.89 -5.91
CA GLU A 142 32.11 7.81 -6.44
C GLU A 142 33.50 8.24 -6.96
N ARG A 143 34.03 9.42 -6.59
CA ARG A 143 35.44 9.79 -6.88
C ARG A 143 36.42 9.55 -5.72
N ARG A 144 36.14 8.59 -4.83
CA ARG A 144 37.11 8.17 -3.78
C ARG A 144 37.11 6.66 -3.59
N ALA A 145 37.55 5.94 -4.61
CA ALA A 145 38.29 4.69 -4.44
C ALA A 145 39.43 4.75 -5.44
N GLY A 146 40.63 5.01 -4.92
CA GLY A 146 41.89 4.84 -5.66
C GLY A 146 42.29 3.37 -5.71
#